data_AF-A0A2K5EDE9-F1
#
_entry.id   AF-A0A2K5EDE9-F1
#
_cell.length_a   1.000
_cell.length_b   1.000
_cell.length_c   1.000
_cell.angle_alpha   90.00
_cell.angle_beta   90.00
_cell.angle_gamma   90.00
#
_symmetry.space_group_name_H-M   'P 1'
#
loop_
_entity.id
_entity.type
_entity.pdbx_description
1 polymer ?
#
loop_
_entity_poly.entity_id
_entity_poly.type
_entity_poly.pdbx_seq_one_letter_code
_entity_poly.pdbx_strand_id
1 'polypeptide(L)'
;MFSGTHVERDFVEAPSQMLENWVWEKEPLLRMSRHYRTGSAVPQELLEKLIESRQANTGLFNLRQIVLAKVDQALHTQTDADPAEEYARLCQEILGVPATPGTNMPATFGHLAGGYDAQYYGYLWSEVYSMDMFHTRFKQEGVLNSKVHGDRVCSGLLRHVSLCLPLTCCDAGSGQPPESLPRSRWLPALRPAPAPPQRPLSPRQVGMDYRSCILRPGGSEDASAMLKRFLGRDPKQDAFLLSKGLQVGGCEPQAC
;
A
#
# COMPACT_ATOMS: atom_id res chain seq x y z
N MET A 1 -3.70 10.63 19.88
CA MET A 1 -2.28 10.63 19.43
C MET A 1 -2.33 10.56 17.91
N PHE A 2 -1.71 11.49 17.18
CA PHE A 2 -1.88 11.61 15.71
C PHE A 2 -0.53 11.63 14.95
N SER A 3 0.57 11.33 15.63
CA SER A 3 1.91 11.41 15.07
C SER A 3 2.29 10.18 14.25
N GLY A 4 3.01 10.36 13.15
CA GLY A 4 3.60 9.25 12.39
C GLY A 4 2.54 8.35 11.75
N THR A 5 2.67 7.04 11.95
CA THR A 5 1.82 6.00 11.33
C THR A 5 0.51 5.72 12.09
N HIS A 6 0.11 6.60 13.02
CA HIS A 6 -1.18 6.50 13.73
C HIS A 6 -2.33 6.97 12.83
N VAL A 7 -2.57 6.26 11.73
CA VAL A 7 -3.64 6.49 10.75
C VAL A 7 -4.64 5.32 10.79
N GLU A 8 -5.65 5.36 9.94
CA GLU A 8 -6.59 4.26 9.75
C GLU A 8 -5.86 2.96 9.38
N ARG A 9 -6.30 1.84 9.98
CA ARG A 9 -5.64 0.53 9.85
C ARG A 9 -5.63 0.00 8.42
N ASP A 10 -6.63 0.34 7.63
CA ASP A 10 -6.73 -0.01 6.21
C ASP A 10 -5.99 0.99 5.30
N PHE A 11 -5.40 2.05 5.83
CA PHE A 11 -4.56 3.01 5.09
C PHE A 11 -3.07 2.94 5.45
N VAL A 12 -2.71 2.43 6.63
CA VAL A 12 -1.34 2.48 7.15
C VAL A 12 -0.30 1.83 6.23
N GLU A 13 -0.70 0.83 5.42
CA GLU A 13 0.17 0.14 4.46
C GLU A 13 0.20 0.79 3.07
N ALA A 14 -0.77 1.66 2.73
CA ALA A 14 -0.84 2.25 1.39
C ALA A 14 0.42 3.09 1.05
N PRO A 15 0.99 3.90 1.98
CA PRO A 15 2.26 4.59 1.73
C PRO A 15 3.45 3.66 1.43
N SER A 16 3.63 2.56 2.18
CA SER A 16 4.73 1.61 1.99
C SER A 16 4.56 0.84 0.69
N GLN A 17 3.38 0.27 0.44
CA GLN A 17 3.08 -0.49 -0.79
C GLN A 17 3.18 0.38 -2.05
N MET A 18 2.84 1.66 -1.97
CA MET A 18 3.06 2.59 -3.10
C MET A 18 4.55 2.66 -3.45
N LEU A 19 5.42 2.74 -2.44
CA LEU A 19 6.87 2.85 -2.62
C LEU A 19 7.52 1.56 -3.11
N GLU A 20 6.90 0.40 -2.88
CA GLU A 20 7.36 -0.86 -3.47
C GLU A 20 7.37 -0.83 -5.00
N ASN A 21 6.56 0.03 -5.65
CA ASN A 21 6.63 0.19 -7.10
C ASN A 21 8.02 0.63 -7.60
N TRP A 22 8.84 1.31 -6.79
CA TRP A 22 10.19 1.69 -7.20
C TRP A 22 11.08 0.47 -7.46
N VAL A 23 10.93 -0.63 -6.73
CA VAL A 23 11.75 -1.84 -6.99
C VAL A 23 11.31 -2.61 -8.25
N TRP A 24 10.31 -2.09 -8.97
CA TRP A 24 9.80 -2.64 -10.23
C TRP A 24 9.97 -1.68 -11.41
N GLU A 25 10.76 -0.60 -11.23
CA GLU A 25 11.06 0.38 -12.27
C GLU A 25 12.55 0.33 -12.64
N LYS A 26 12.87 0.46 -13.93
CA LYS A 26 14.25 0.31 -14.45
C LYS A 26 15.22 1.31 -13.81
N GLU A 27 14.85 2.59 -13.76
CA GLU A 27 15.73 3.66 -13.28
C GLU A 27 16.06 3.52 -11.77
N PRO A 28 15.08 3.32 -10.86
CA PRO A 28 15.42 3.04 -9.45
C PRO A 28 16.26 1.77 -9.27
N LEU A 29 15.94 0.67 -9.98
CA LEU A 29 16.71 -0.57 -9.89
C LEU A 29 18.17 -0.37 -10.25
N LEU A 30 18.46 0.37 -11.32
CA LEU A 30 19.83 0.72 -11.73
C LEU A 30 20.56 1.59 -10.68
N ARG A 31 19.84 2.45 -9.95
CA ARG A 31 20.42 3.26 -8.87
C ARG A 31 20.73 2.45 -7.61
N MET A 32 20.02 1.34 -7.39
CA MET A 32 20.16 0.49 -6.20
C MET A 32 21.01 -0.76 -6.44
N SER A 33 21.46 -1.01 -7.67
CA SER A 33 22.17 -2.23 -8.03
C SER A 33 23.55 -1.96 -8.62
N ARG A 34 24.50 -2.83 -8.26
CA ARG A 34 25.85 -2.88 -8.83
C ARG A 34 26.45 -4.26 -8.55
N HIS A 35 27.06 -4.90 -9.55
CA HIS A 35 27.66 -6.21 -9.35
C HIS A 35 28.78 -6.15 -8.28
N TYR A 36 28.72 -7.02 -7.28
CA TYR A 36 29.58 -6.92 -6.09
C TYR A 36 31.09 -7.04 -6.36
N ARG A 37 31.50 -7.81 -7.38
CA ARG A 37 32.91 -7.89 -7.82
C ARG A 37 33.28 -6.88 -8.90
N THR A 38 32.65 -6.98 -10.08
CA THR A 38 33.03 -6.20 -11.26
C THR A 38 32.55 -4.75 -11.26
N GLY A 39 31.62 -4.38 -10.38
CA GLY A 39 31.01 -3.05 -10.41
C GLY A 39 30.05 -2.81 -11.59
N SER A 40 29.82 -3.80 -12.45
CA SER A 40 28.98 -3.68 -13.64
C SER A 40 27.50 -3.45 -13.28
N ALA A 41 26.79 -2.71 -14.12
CA ALA A 41 25.35 -2.56 -14.04
C ALA A 41 24.62 -3.88 -14.38
N VAL A 42 23.37 -4.01 -13.93
CA VAL A 42 22.51 -5.14 -14.28
C VAL A 42 22.21 -5.09 -15.79
N PRO A 43 22.37 -6.21 -16.54
CA PRO A 43 22.04 -6.26 -17.96
C PRO A 43 20.58 -5.90 -18.23
N GLN A 44 20.33 -5.17 -19.32
CA GLN A 44 18.99 -4.68 -19.68
C GLN A 44 17.97 -5.83 -19.85
N GLU A 45 18.40 -6.93 -20.45
CA GLU A 45 17.58 -8.14 -20.63
C GLU A 45 17.16 -8.75 -19.28
N LEU A 46 18.06 -8.75 -18.29
CA LEU A 46 17.76 -9.27 -16.94
C LEU A 46 16.79 -8.35 -16.19
N LEU A 47 16.92 -7.02 -16.35
CA LEU A 47 15.97 -6.06 -15.77
C LEU A 47 14.56 -6.22 -16.32
N GLU A 48 14.42 -6.46 -17.63
CA GLU A 48 13.12 -6.66 -18.26
C GLU A 48 12.44 -7.94 -17.76
N LYS A 49 13.19 -9.06 -17.69
CA LYS A 49 12.70 -10.31 -17.11
C LYS A 49 12.31 -10.16 -15.64
N LEU A 50 13.10 -9.41 -14.86
CA LEU A 50 12.78 -9.12 -13.46
C LEU A 50 11.45 -8.37 -13.36
N ILE A 51 11.29 -7.27 -14.09
CA ILE A 51 10.06 -6.46 -14.02
C ILE A 51 8.83 -7.25 -14.47
N GLU A 52 8.94 -8.02 -15.55
CA GLU A 52 7.85 -8.86 -16.05
C GLU A 52 7.45 -9.95 -15.03
N SER A 53 8.43 -10.50 -14.30
CA SER A 53 8.17 -11.53 -13.29
C SER A 53 7.26 -11.08 -12.14
N ARG A 54 7.05 -9.76 -11.96
CA ARG A 54 6.10 -9.21 -10.97
C ARG A 54 4.68 -9.77 -11.13
N GLN A 55 4.28 -10.12 -12.35
CA GLN A 55 2.93 -10.62 -12.64
C GLN A 55 2.77 -12.12 -12.38
N ALA A 56 3.88 -12.85 -12.19
CA ALA A 56 3.85 -14.29 -11.98
C ALA A 56 2.95 -14.63 -10.78
N ASN A 57 1.95 -15.48 -11.02
CA ASN A 57 1.00 -15.98 -10.02
C ASN A 57 0.15 -14.92 -9.31
N THR A 58 0.11 -13.68 -9.79
CA THR A 58 -0.56 -12.58 -9.07
C THR A 58 -2.07 -12.80 -8.91
N GLY A 59 -2.73 -13.50 -9.85
CA GLY A 59 -4.14 -13.87 -9.73
C GLY A 59 -4.41 -14.78 -8.53
N LEU A 60 -3.74 -15.94 -8.46
CA LEU A 60 -3.88 -16.89 -7.35
C LEU A 60 -3.42 -16.30 -6.01
N PHE A 61 -2.35 -15.50 -6.02
CA PHE A 61 -1.89 -14.79 -4.83
C PHE A 61 -2.99 -13.88 -4.27
N ASN A 62 -3.60 -13.03 -5.11
CA ASN A 62 -4.67 -12.13 -4.69
C ASN A 62 -5.94 -12.88 -4.28
N LEU A 63 -6.33 -13.93 -5.01
CA LEU A 63 -7.47 -14.77 -4.62
C LEU A 63 -7.28 -15.40 -3.24
N ARG A 64 -6.06 -15.85 -2.91
CA ARG A 64 -5.73 -16.34 -1.57
C ARG A 64 -5.85 -15.24 -0.51
N GLN A 65 -5.41 -14.01 -0.79
CA GLN A 65 -5.58 -12.88 0.13
C GLN A 65 -7.08 -12.56 0.36
N ILE A 66 -7.90 -12.66 -0.68
CA ILE A 66 -9.36 -12.49 -0.58
C ILE A 66 -9.99 -13.59 0.30
N VAL A 67 -9.53 -14.85 0.18
CA VAL A 67 -9.97 -15.94 1.07
C VAL A 67 -9.68 -15.59 2.53
N LEU A 68 -8.45 -15.17 2.85
CA LEU A 68 -8.05 -14.82 4.21
C LEU A 68 -8.86 -13.64 4.76
N ALA A 69 -9.06 -12.60 3.95
CA ALA A 69 -9.89 -11.46 4.33
C ALA A 69 -11.34 -11.87 4.57
N LYS A 70 -11.90 -12.77 3.76
CA LYS A 70 -13.28 -13.25 3.94
C LYS A 70 -13.44 -14.16 5.16
N VAL A 71 -12.46 -15.02 5.46
CA VAL A 71 -12.46 -15.79 6.71
C VAL A 71 -12.43 -14.85 7.90
N ASP A 72 -11.51 -13.87 7.90
CA ASP A 72 -11.44 -12.87 8.96
C ASP A 72 -12.77 -12.13 9.14
N GLN A 73 -13.41 -11.66 8.07
CA GLN A 73 -14.73 -11.02 8.17
C GLN A 73 -15.80 -11.99 8.68
N ALA A 74 -15.84 -13.23 8.20
CA ALA A 74 -16.83 -14.21 8.62
C ALA A 74 -16.75 -14.49 10.13
N LEU A 75 -15.54 -14.70 10.66
CA LEU A 75 -15.31 -14.99 12.07
C LEU A 75 -15.67 -13.84 13.01
N HIS A 76 -15.67 -12.60 12.50
CA HIS A 76 -16.00 -11.40 13.29
C HIS A 76 -17.41 -10.85 13.01
N THR A 77 -18.21 -11.51 12.17
CA THR A 77 -19.57 -11.07 11.85
C THR A 77 -20.62 -12.16 12.02
N GLN A 78 -20.24 -13.44 11.95
CA GLN A 78 -21.11 -14.58 12.16
C GLN A 78 -20.95 -15.14 13.58
N THR A 79 -22.03 -15.65 14.16
CA THR A 79 -22.03 -16.16 15.54
C THR A 79 -21.48 -17.59 15.63
N ASP A 80 -21.81 -18.46 14.67
CA ASP A 80 -21.61 -19.91 14.77
C ASP A 80 -20.75 -20.47 13.61
N ALA A 81 -19.92 -19.64 12.98
CA ALA A 81 -19.06 -20.08 11.89
C ALA A 81 -17.92 -20.96 12.42
N ASP A 82 -17.82 -22.21 11.95
CA ASP A 82 -16.62 -23.02 12.16
C ASP A 82 -15.47 -22.46 11.29
N PRO A 83 -14.32 -22.09 11.89
CA PRO A 83 -13.23 -21.49 11.13
C PRO A 83 -12.68 -22.39 10.03
N ALA A 84 -12.50 -23.69 10.31
CA ALA A 84 -11.86 -24.61 9.38
C ALA A 84 -12.78 -24.89 8.18
N GLU A 85 -14.08 -25.06 8.43
CA GLU A 85 -15.09 -25.25 7.39
C GLU A 85 -15.23 -24.01 6.52
N GLU A 86 -15.29 -22.81 7.10
CA GLU A 86 -15.40 -21.56 6.34
C GLU A 86 -14.15 -21.31 5.48
N TYR A 87 -12.95 -21.57 6.01
CA TYR A 87 -11.72 -21.54 5.24
C TYR A 87 -11.73 -22.55 4.09
N ALA A 88 -12.11 -23.81 4.35
CA ALA A 88 -12.16 -24.85 3.34
C ALA A 88 -13.14 -24.51 2.21
N ARG A 89 -14.32 -23.99 2.56
CA ARG A 89 -15.34 -23.52 1.62
C ARG A 89 -14.81 -22.39 0.73
N LEU A 90 -14.24 -21.34 1.32
CA LEU A 90 -13.70 -20.20 0.59
C LEU A 90 -12.49 -20.57 -0.28
N CYS A 91 -11.63 -21.48 0.17
CA CYS A 91 -10.54 -22.05 -0.63
C CYS A 91 -11.06 -22.71 -1.91
N GLN A 92 -12.14 -23.49 -1.82
CA GLN A 92 -12.73 -24.14 -2.99
C GLN A 92 -13.43 -23.16 -3.93
N GLU A 93 -14.20 -22.21 -3.39
CA GLU A 93 -15.01 -21.28 -4.19
C GLU A 93 -14.19 -20.17 -4.87
N ILE A 94 -13.19 -19.63 -4.18
CA ILE A 94 -12.48 -18.42 -4.63
C ILE A 94 -11.09 -18.77 -5.16
N LEU A 95 -10.32 -19.57 -4.42
CA LEU A 95 -8.97 -19.94 -4.83
C LEU A 95 -8.95 -21.09 -5.85
N GLY A 96 -10.00 -21.93 -5.86
CA GLY A 96 -10.07 -23.12 -6.71
C GLY A 96 -9.10 -24.23 -6.29
N VAL A 97 -8.48 -24.11 -5.12
CA VAL A 97 -7.55 -25.10 -4.55
C VAL A 97 -8.08 -25.49 -3.17
N PRO A 98 -8.49 -26.75 -2.96
CA PRO A 98 -9.11 -27.17 -1.71
C PRO A 98 -8.12 -27.12 -0.54
N ALA A 99 -8.63 -26.75 0.64
CA ALA A 99 -7.89 -26.94 1.87
C ALA A 99 -7.65 -28.44 2.11
N THR A 100 -6.50 -28.80 2.67
CA THR A 100 -6.18 -30.21 2.94
C THR A 100 -7.05 -30.73 4.09
N PRO A 101 -7.78 -31.86 3.93
CA PRO A 101 -8.61 -32.41 4.99
C PRO A 101 -7.82 -32.68 6.28
N GLY A 102 -8.42 -32.37 7.43
CA GLY A 102 -7.79 -32.50 8.75
C GLY A 102 -6.86 -31.35 9.14
N THR A 103 -6.68 -30.34 8.28
CA THR A 103 -5.94 -29.12 8.64
C THR A 103 -6.86 -28.02 9.16
N ASN A 104 -6.30 -27.07 9.93
CA ASN A 104 -7.00 -25.90 10.43
C ASN A 104 -6.10 -24.66 10.29
N MET A 105 -6.09 -24.05 9.11
CA MET A 105 -5.29 -22.85 8.85
C MET A 105 -5.70 -21.66 9.74
N PRO A 106 -6.99 -21.37 9.98
CA PRO A 106 -7.40 -20.28 10.86
C PRO A 106 -6.82 -20.38 12.28
N ALA A 107 -6.67 -21.59 12.84
CA ALA A 107 -6.01 -21.78 14.14
C ALA A 107 -4.52 -21.38 14.16
N THR A 108 -3.89 -21.25 12.98
CA THR A 108 -2.51 -20.76 12.82
C THR A 108 -2.45 -19.32 12.32
N PHE A 109 -3.60 -18.68 12.11
CA PHE A 109 -3.70 -17.37 11.51
C PHE A 109 -3.53 -16.28 12.56
N GLY A 110 -2.27 -15.97 12.89
CA GLY A 110 -1.91 -15.04 13.97
C GLY A 110 -2.53 -13.65 13.85
N HIS A 111 -2.90 -13.20 12.64
CA HIS A 111 -3.61 -11.94 12.42
C HIS A 111 -4.93 -11.83 13.18
N LEU A 112 -5.64 -12.96 13.40
CA LEU A 112 -6.89 -13.01 14.18
C LEU A 112 -6.72 -12.66 15.67
N ALA A 113 -5.47 -12.65 16.17
CA ALA A 113 -5.16 -12.31 17.57
C ALA A 113 -4.03 -11.27 17.68
N GLY A 114 -3.65 -10.64 16.56
CA GLY A 114 -2.50 -9.74 16.45
C GLY A 114 -2.87 -8.25 16.33
N GLY A 115 -4.14 -7.89 16.57
CA GLY A 115 -4.65 -6.53 16.35
C GLY A 115 -5.01 -6.22 14.89
N TYR A 116 -5.19 -7.27 14.07
CA TYR A 116 -5.71 -7.21 12.70
C TYR A 116 -7.05 -7.95 12.57
N ASP A 117 -7.62 -8.39 13.68
CA ASP A 117 -8.95 -8.98 13.79
C ASP A 117 -10.01 -8.06 13.15
N ALA A 118 -10.77 -8.61 12.21
CA ALA A 118 -11.73 -7.90 11.36
C ALA A 118 -11.11 -6.83 10.41
N GLN A 119 -9.79 -6.78 10.26
CA GLN A 119 -9.08 -5.77 9.49
C GLN A 119 -8.10 -6.36 8.46
N TYR A 120 -8.11 -7.67 8.23
CA TYR A 120 -7.18 -8.30 7.27
C TYR A 120 -7.38 -7.81 5.83
N TYR A 121 -8.62 -7.41 5.48
CA TYR A 121 -8.92 -6.78 4.19
C TYR A 121 -8.08 -5.51 3.92
N GLY A 122 -7.57 -4.87 4.98
CA GLY A 122 -6.76 -3.66 4.93
C GLY A 122 -5.51 -3.79 4.06
N TYR A 123 -4.91 -4.98 3.95
CA TYR A 123 -3.75 -5.20 3.08
C TYR A 123 -4.09 -5.01 1.59
N LEU A 124 -5.17 -5.64 1.11
CA LEU A 124 -5.61 -5.49 -0.28
C LEU A 124 -6.20 -4.09 -0.53
N TRP A 125 -6.93 -3.54 0.44
CA TRP A 125 -7.46 -2.19 0.35
C TRP A 125 -6.35 -1.15 0.17
N SER A 126 -5.32 -1.23 1.01
CA SER A 126 -4.11 -0.42 0.88
C SER A 126 -3.42 -0.66 -0.47
N GLU A 127 -3.28 -1.92 -0.93
CA GLU A 127 -2.53 -2.22 -2.16
C GLU A 127 -3.22 -1.59 -3.38
N VAL A 128 -4.54 -1.73 -3.45
CA VAL A 128 -5.38 -1.19 -4.52
C VAL A 128 -5.22 0.33 -4.62
N TYR A 129 -5.35 1.05 -3.50
CA TYR A 129 -5.26 2.50 -3.50
C TYR A 129 -3.81 3.03 -3.60
N SER A 130 -2.84 2.26 -3.12
CA SER A 130 -1.42 2.57 -3.33
C SER A 130 -1.06 2.56 -4.82
N MET A 131 -1.65 1.65 -5.59
CA MET A 131 -1.46 1.60 -7.04
C MET A 131 -2.09 2.81 -7.73
N ASP A 132 -3.25 3.29 -7.26
CA ASP A 132 -3.88 4.51 -7.81
C ASP A 132 -3.02 5.75 -7.54
N MET A 133 -2.47 5.87 -6.32
CA MET A 133 -1.49 6.91 -5.97
C MET A 133 -0.26 6.87 -6.88
N PHE A 134 0.34 5.70 -7.05
CA PHE A 134 1.54 5.52 -7.86
C PHE A 134 1.26 5.83 -9.34
N HIS A 135 0.23 5.19 -9.91
CA HIS A 135 -0.07 5.32 -11.33
C HIS A 135 -0.51 6.74 -11.69
N THR A 136 -1.43 7.34 -10.92
CA THR A 136 -2.01 8.64 -11.25
C THR A 136 -0.99 9.77 -11.10
N ARG A 137 -0.17 9.77 -10.05
CA ARG A 137 0.73 10.88 -9.75
C ARG A 137 2.17 10.62 -10.18
N PHE A 138 2.76 9.48 -9.80
CA PHE A 138 4.18 9.22 -10.07
C PHE A 138 4.44 8.68 -11.47
N LYS A 139 3.61 7.77 -11.99
CA LYS A 139 3.84 7.19 -13.32
C LYS A 139 3.60 8.20 -14.45
N GLN A 140 2.60 9.07 -14.32
CA GLN A 140 2.28 10.09 -15.33
C GLN A 140 3.30 11.24 -15.36
N GLU A 141 3.77 11.66 -14.19
CA GLU A 141 4.61 12.86 -14.09
C GLU A 141 6.12 12.51 -14.13
N GLY A 142 6.47 11.26 -13.83
CA GLY A 142 7.81 10.67 -13.89
C GLY A 142 8.27 10.16 -12.52
N VAL A 143 8.69 8.89 -12.45
CA VAL A 143 8.99 8.18 -11.18
C VAL A 143 10.18 8.80 -10.42
N LEU A 144 11.18 9.34 -11.12
CA LEU A 144 12.40 9.89 -10.51
C LEU A 144 12.86 11.24 -11.06
N ASN A 145 12.13 11.89 -11.98
CA ASN A 145 12.73 12.92 -12.85
C ASN A 145 13.30 14.12 -12.07
N SER A 146 14.63 14.17 -12.03
CA SER A 146 15.43 15.19 -11.40
C SER A 146 15.76 16.29 -12.40
N LYS A 147 14.96 17.35 -12.44
CA LYS A 147 15.54 18.69 -12.62
C LYS A 147 15.44 19.44 -11.29
N VAL A 148 16.58 19.37 -10.58
CA VAL A 148 17.05 20.29 -9.53
C VAL A 148 16.66 19.92 -8.07
N HIS A 149 17.64 19.29 -7.37
CA HIS A 149 17.77 18.91 -5.93
C HIS A 149 17.02 17.65 -5.46
N GLY A 150 17.63 16.59 -4.92
CA GLY A 150 18.98 16.36 -4.38
C GLY A 150 18.84 15.35 -3.24
N ASP A 151 19.47 14.17 -3.38
CA ASP A 151 19.85 13.07 -2.46
C ASP A 151 19.13 12.76 -1.12
N ARG A 152 18.33 13.66 -0.52
CA ARG A 152 17.72 13.46 0.80
C ARG A 152 16.35 12.78 0.76
N VAL A 153 15.54 12.97 -0.28
CA VAL A 153 14.21 12.34 -0.35
C VAL A 153 14.33 10.85 -0.67
N CYS A 154 15.14 10.46 -1.66
CA CYS A 154 15.42 9.05 -1.94
C CYS A 154 16.10 8.33 -0.76
N SER A 155 17.08 8.96 -0.09
CA SER A 155 17.75 8.35 1.07
C SER A 155 16.81 8.23 2.28
N GLY A 156 15.88 9.17 2.48
CA GLY A 156 14.89 9.10 3.55
C GLY A 156 13.79 8.07 3.31
N LEU A 157 13.23 8.03 2.09
CA LEU A 157 12.20 7.05 1.69
C LEU A 157 12.76 5.62 1.67
N LEU A 158 13.91 5.40 1.01
CA LEU A 158 14.46 4.04 0.85
C LEU A 158 14.99 3.46 2.18
N ARG A 159 15.45 4.30 3.12
CA ARG A 159 15.82 3.83 4.47
C ARG A 159 14.62 3.38 5.30
N HIS A 160 13.42 3.92 5.06
CA HIS A 160 12.20 3.48 5.76
C HIS A 160 11.57 2.25 5.11
N VAL A 161 11.63 2.11 3.77
CA VAL A 161 11.12 0.92 3.08
C VAL A 161 11.88 -0.35 3.50
N SER A 162 13.18 -0.25 3.78
CA SER A 162 13.98 -1.40 4.25
C SER A 162 13.62 -1.88 5.66
N LEU A 163 12.83 -1.12 6.44
CA LEU A 163 12.43 -1.48 7.81
C LEU A 163 10.98 -1.98 7.91
N CYS A 164 10.22 -1.97 6.81
CA CYS A 164 8.81 -2.39 6.76
C CYS A 164 8.61 -3.66 5.90
N LEU A 165 9.50 -4.65 6.00
CA LEU A 165 9.07 -6.02 5.69
C LEU A 165 8.18 -6.52 6.85
N PRO A 166 6.95 -6.98 6.61
CA PRO A 166 5.89 -7.07 7.62
C PRO A 166 6.01 -8.26 8.60
N LEU A 167 7.20 -8.81 8.84
CA LEU A 167 7.37 -9.98 9.72
C LEU A 167 7.87 -9.67 11.14
N THR A 168 8.21 -8.42 11.49
CA THR A 168 8.85 -8.15 12.80
C THR A 168 8.50 -6.80 13.44
N CYS A 169 7.25 -6.34 13.36
CA CYS A 169 6.79 -5.23 14.22
C CYS A 169 5.73 -5.71 15.22
N CYS A 170 6.10 -6.71 16.02
CA CYS A 170 5.46 -6.96 17.31
C CYS A 170 6.44 -6.58 18.42
N ASP A 171 5.92 -5.89 19.42
CA ASP A 171 6.52 -5.44 20.68
C ASP A 171 7.38 -4.17 20.70
N ALA A 172 6.79 -3.13 21.30
CA ALA A 172 7.46 -2.33 22.32
C ALA A 172 6.47 -1.74 23.33
N GLY A 173 6.32 -2.45 24.46
CA GLY A 173 6.47 -1.87 25.80
C GLY A 173 5.39 -0.95 26.34
N SER A 174 4.62 -1.48 27.27
CA SER A 174 3.86 -0.77 28.30
C SER A 174 4.73 0.16 29.14
N GLY A 175 4.38 1.45 29.20
CA GLY A 175 4.92 2.43 30.15
C GLY A 175 3.85 3.45 30.53
N GLN A 176 3.62 3.65 31.83
CA GLN A 176 2.62 4.56 32.37
C GLN A 176 2.87 6.04 31.96
N PRO A 177 1.81 6.87 31.81
CA PRO A 177 1.97 8.29 31.50
C PRO A 177 2.23 9.12 32.77
N PRO A 178 3.12 10.13 32.74
CA PRO A 178 3.16 11.16 33.77
C PRO A 178 2.14 12.29 33.51
N GLU A 179 1.74 12.91 34.61
CA GLU A 179 0.68 13.90 34.77
C GLU A 179 0.84 15.23 34.00
N SER A 180 -0.32 15.87 33.88
CA SER A 180 -0.70 17.11 33.19
C SER A 180 0.08 18.38 33.54
N LEU A 181 0.25 19.26 32.54
CA LEU A 181 0.41 20.71 32.69
C LEU A 181 -0.45 21.48 31.65
N PRO A 182 -0.88 22.73 31.95
CA PRO A 182 -2.13 23.29 31.46
C PRO A 182 -2.06 23.93 30.06
N ARG A 183 -3.19 23.84 29.35
CA ARG A 183 -3.47 24.50 28.08
C ARG A 183 -3.53 26.02 28.25
N SER A 184 -2.79 26.74 27.43
CA SER A 184 -3.32 27.84 26.62
C SER A 184 -2.22 28.37 25.70
N ARG A 185 -2.65 28.97 24.57
CA ARG A 185 -1.93 29.96 23.75
C ARG A 185 -1.56 29.51 22.32
N TRP A 186 -2.53 29.76 21.43
CA TRP A 186 -2.46 30.03 19.98
C TRP A 186 -1.99 28.93 19.00
N LEU A 187 -2.95 28.33 18.29
CA LEU A 187 -2.79 27.93 16.90
C LEU A 187 -3.97 28.51 16.11
N PRO A 188 -3.77 29.38 15.10
CA PRO A 188 -4.85 29.75 14.20
C PRO A 188 -5.25 28.51 13.39
N ALA A 189 -6.56 28.33 13.19
CA ALA A 189 -7.13 27.27 12.38
C ALA A 189 -6.40 27.17 11.04
N LEU A 190 -5.70 26.04 10.82
CA LEU A 190 -5.09 25.71 9.53
C LEU A 190 -6.23 25.54 8.53
N ARG A 191 -6.39 26.52 7.63
CA ARG A 191 -7.25 26.35 6.46
C ARG A 191 -6.66 25.24 5.59
N PRO A 192 -7.48 24.34 5.02
CA PRO A 192 -6.99 23.34 4.08
C PRO A 192 -6.32 24.05 2.91
N ALA A 193 -5.15 23.55 2.51
CA ALA A 193 -4.47 24.04 1.31
C ALA A 193 -5.36 23.81 0.08
N PRO A 194 -5.41 24.75 -0.88
CA PRO A 194 -6.18 24.58 -2.10
C PRO A 194 -5.69 23.37 -2.91
N ALA A 195 -6.60 22.72 -3.63
CA ALA A 195 -6.26 21.62 -4.53
C ALA A 195 -5.22 22.07 -5.57
N PRO A 196 -4.21 21.25 -5.88
CA PRO A 196 -3.17 21.63 -6.83
C PRO A 196 -3.73 21.78 -8.26
N PRO A 197 -3.17 22.70 -9.07
CA PRO A 197 -3.61 22.94 -10.44
C PRO A 197 -3.25 21.79 -11.40
N GLN A 198 -4.10 21.53 -12.40
CA GLN A 198 -4.01 20.42 -13.37
C GLN A 198 -2.95 20.56 -14.48
N ARG A 199 -1.81 21.22 -14.22
CA ARG A 199 -0.68 21.23 -15.19
C ARG A 199 0.21 20.01 -14.94
N PRO A 200 0.90 19.45 -15.96
CA PRO A 200 1.91 18.43 -15.72
C PRO A 200 2.99 19.01 -14.79
N LEU A 201 3.08 18.49 -13.56
CA LEU A 201 4.04 18.99 -12.58
C LEU A 201 5.38 18.28 -12.79
N SER A 202 6.46 18.90 -12.33
CA SER A 202 7.76 18.25 -12.29
C SER A 202 7.76 17.13 -11.23
N PRO A 203 8.48 16.00 -11.39
CA PRO A 203 8.51 14.93 -10.38
C PRO A 203 9.01 15.30 -8.99
N ARG A 204 9.85 16.34 -8.87
CA ARG A 204 10.17 16.94 -7.57
C ARG A 204 8.92 17.46 -6.87
N GLN A 205 7.98 18.04 -7.62
CA GLN A 205 6.71 18.51 -7.11
C GLN A 205 5.86 17.34 -6.62
N VAL A 206 5.79 16.23 -7.35
CA VAL A 206 5.01 15.05 -6.92
C VAL A 206 5.51 14.44 -5.62
N GLY A 207 6.84 14.26 -5.48
CA GLY A 207 7.41 13.77 -4.23
C GLY A 207 7.15 14.70 -3.04
N MET A 208 7.17 16.01 -3.27
CA MET A 208 6.84 17.01 -2.25
C MET A 208 5.34 17.06 -1.93
N ASP A 209 4.48 16.89 -2.94
CA ASP A 209 3.03 16.78 -2.78
C ASP A 209 2.68 15.53 -1.99
N TYR A 210 3.30 14.39 -2.30
CA TYR A 210 3.12 13.14 -1.55
C TYR A 210 3.54 13.34 -0.09
N ARG A 211 4.71 13.92 0.15
CA ARG A 211 5.15 14.25 1.52
C ARG A 211 4.16 15.18 2.22
N SER A 212 3.63 16.19 1.54
CA SER A 212 2.75 17.19 2.15
C SER A 212 1.32 16.70 2.36
N CYS A 213 0.80 15.88 1.45
CA CYS A 213 -0.60 15.42 1.46
C CYS A 213 -0.77 14.10 2.20
N ILE A 214 0.21 13.19 2.12
CA ILE A 214 0.10 11.82 2.66
C ILE A 214 0.91 11.66 3.94
N LEU A 215 2.18 12.09 3.96
CA LEU A 215 3.06 11.81 5.11
C LEU A 215 2.95 12.85 6.23
N ARG A 216 2.86 14.13 5.88
CA ARG A 216 2.91 15.25 6.83
C ARG A 216 1.73 15.26 7.83
N PRO A 217 0.48 14.97 7.43
CA PRO A 217 -0.63 15.00 8.39
C PRO A 217 -0.53 13.92 9.47
N GLY A 218 0.08 12.77 9.17
CA GLY A 218 -0.04 11.60 10.04
C GLY A 218 -1.52 11.27 10.25
N GLY A 219 -1.92 11.00 11.49
CA GLY A 219 -3.32 10.74 11.86
C GLY A 219 -4.19 11.98 12.05
N SER A 220 -3.72 13.18 11.73
CA SER A 220 -4.50 14.41 11.99
C SER A 220 -5.56 14.70 10.93
N GLU A 221 -5.57 13.97 9.82
CA GLU A 221 -6.53 14.09 8.73
C GLU A 221 -6.96 12.69 8.28
N ASP A 222 -8.22 12.54 7.88
CA ASP A 222 -8.74 11.26 7.39
C ASP A 222 -8.01 10.84 6.10
N ALA A 223 -7.72 9.55 5.97
CA ALA A 223 -7.11 8.97 4.78
C ALA A 223 -7.84 9.32 3.49
N SER A 224 -9.18 9.34 3.53
CA SER A 224 -10.02 9.72 2.39
C SER A 224 -9.76 11.16 1.93
N ALA A 225 -9.60 12.10 2.87
CA ALA A 225 -9.30 13.49 2.58
C ALA A 225 -7.86 13.67 2.05
N MET A 226 -6.90 12.95 2.64
CA MET A 226 -5.50 12.93 2.18
C MET A 226 -5.40 12.39 0.74
N LEU A 227 -6.05 11.26 0.47
CA LEU A 227 -6.13 10.64 -0.86
C LEU A 227 -6.80 11.57 -1.86
N LYS A 228 -7.96 12.15 -1.53
CA LYS A 228 -8.68 13.06 -2.41
C LYS A 228 -7.87 14.30 -2.78
N ARG A 229 -7.13 14.86 -1.81
CA ARG A 229 -6.21 15.98 -2.05
C ARG A 229 -5.05 15.58 -2.96
N PHE A 230 -4.47 14.40 -2.73
CA PHE A 230 -3.33 13.92 -3.49
C PHE A 230 -3.71 13.48 -4.91
N LEU A 231 -4.88 12.87 -5.10
CA LEU A 231 -5.35 12.38 -6.40
C LEU A 231 -6.17 13.41 -7.18
N GLY A 232 -6.71 14.44 -6.51
CA GLY A 232 -7.67 15.38 -7.08
C GLY A 232 -9.08 14.80 -7.27
N ARG A 233 -9.30 13.57 -6.81
CA ARG A 233 -10.55 12.79 -6.90
C ARG A 233 -10.54 11.67 -5.85
N ASP A 234 -11.67 11.01 -5.65
CA ASP A 234 -11.71 9.81 -4.81
C ASP A 234 -10.92 8.66 -5.47
N PRO A 235 -10.28 7.78 -4.66
CA PRO A 235 -9.46 6.68 -5.17
C PRO A 235 -10.31 5.62 -5.89
N LYS A 236 -9.70 4.93 -6.86
CA LYS A 236 -10.34 3.87 -7.66
C LYS A 236 -9.45 2.64 -7.75
N GLN A 237 -10.06 1.50 -8.09
CA GLN A 237 -9.35 0.25 -8.34
C GLN A 237 -8.73 0.12 -9.74
N ASP A 238 -9.06 1.06 -10.64
CA ASP A 238 -8.72 1.00 -12.07
C ASP A 238 -7.21 0.78 -12.29
N ALA A 239 -6.36 1.55 -11.61
CA ALA A 239 -4.91 1.44 -11.71
C ALA A 239 -4.40 0.05 -11.25
N PHE A 240 -5.01 -0.51 -10.21
CA PHE A 240 -4.69 -1.86 -9.75
C PHE A 240 -5.07 -2.91 -10.78
N LEU A 241 -6.29 -2.89 -11.30
CA LEU A 241 -6.76 -3.83 -12.32
C LEU A 241 -5.92 -3.75 -13.60
N LEU A 242 -5.63 -2.54 -14.08
CA LEU A 242 -4.75 -2.31 -15.23
C LEU A 242 -3.34 -2.87 -14.98
N SER A 243 -2.79 -2.73 -13.76
CA SER A 243 -1.48 -3.28 -13.41
C SER A 243 -1.41 -4.81 -13.47
N LYS A 244 -2.57 -5.49 -13.44
CA LYS A 244 -2.72 -6.95 -13.57
C LYS A 244 -3.11 -7.39 -14.98
N GLY A 245 -3.17 -6.46 -15.95
CA GLY A 245 -3.61 -6.73 -17.31
C GLY A 245 -5.12 -6.96 -17.46
N LEU A 246 -5.92 -6.57 -16.47
CA LEU A 246 -7.37 -6.69 -16.51
C LEU A 246 -8.01 -5.44 -17.13
N GLN A 247 -9.13 -5.64 -17.81
CA GLN A 247 -9.90 -4.54 -18.41
C GLN A 247 -10.71 -3.81 -17.34
N VAL A 248 -10.79 -2.49 -17.46
CA VAL A 248 -11.63 -1.63 -16.60
C VAL A 248 -12.76 -1.09 -17.47
N GLY A 249 -14.01 -1.33 -17.05
CA GLY A 249 -15.21 -1.00 -17.81
C GLY A 249 -15.34 0.50 -18.10
N GLY A 250 -15.46 0.81 -19.40
CA GLY A 250 -15.63 2.15 -19.98
C GLY A 250 -15.68 2.09 -21.51
N CYS A 251 -16.38 1.12 -22.08
CA CYS A 251 -16.83 1.14 -23.48
C CYS A 251 -18.14 0.37 -23.52
N GLU A 252 -19.25 1.05 -23.82
CA GLU A 252 -20.48 0.36 -24.24
C GLU A 252 -20.12 -0.55 -25.42
N PRO A 253 -20.71 -1.76 -25.52
CA PRO A 253 -20.58 -2.54 -26.74
C PRO A 253 -21.14 -1.68 -27.88
N GLN A 254 -20.28 -1.31 -28.85
CA GLN A 254 -20.78 -0.88 -30.14
C GLN A 254 -21.67 -2.00 -30.64
N ALA A 255 -22.98 -1.72 -30.68
CA ALA A 255 -23.96 -2.58 -31.29
C ALA A 255 -23.48 -2.88 -32.72
N CYS A 256 -23.27 -4.16 -33.01
CA CYS A 256 -23.26 -4.67 -34.38
C CYS A 256 -24.68 -4.60 -34.95
#